data_AF-A0A382QZN8-F1
#
_entry.id   AF-A0A382QZN8-F1
#
_cell.length_a   1.000
_cell.length_b   1.000
_cell.length_c   1.000
_cell.angle_alpha   90.00
_cell.angle_beta   90.00
_cell.angle_gamma   90.00
#
_symmetry.space_group_name_H-M   'P 1'
#
loop_
_entity.id
_entity.type
_entity.pdbx_description
1 polymer ?
#
loop_
_entity_poly.entity_id
_entity_poly.type
_entity_poly.pdbx_seq_one_letter_code
_entity_poly.pdbx_strand_id
1 'polypeptide(L)'
;MLRSHTARSDGRDQTMTTTPDLFTPATKGPSAKGRNGKTPAGKRNGNGKTSYDESMIRTLSSLEHIRLRTGMYIGRLGDGSDLDDGIYVLLKEVIDNAVDEFITGNGRKVDVRIKDNRVLVRDYGSGIPLGKLVECVSVINTGAKYNDEIYQFSVGLNGVGTKAVNALSSNFR
;
A
#
# COMPACT_ATOMS: atom_id res chain seq x y z
N MET A 1 -12.59 -0.63 14.85
CA MET A 1 -13.55 0.31 15.45
C MET A 1 -13.14 1.72 15.05
N LEU A 2 -14.07 2.50 14.45
CA LEU A 2 -14.01 3.91 13.98
C LEU A 2 -13.03 4.28 12.84
N ARG A 3 -13.48 4.76 11.66
CA ARG A 3 -14.21 6.00 11.25
C ARG A 3 -13.27 7.19 10.98
N SER A 4 -13.23 7.66 9.74
CA SER A 4 -13.69 8.99 9.27
C SER A 4 -13.05 9.32 7.91
N HIS A 5 -13.86 9.37 6.85
CA HIS A 5 -13.48 10.03 5.60
C HIS A 5 -14.12 11.41 5.60
N THR A 6 -13.31 12.45 5.46
CA THR A 6 -13.80 13.81 5.22
C THR A 6 -12.78 14.48 4.32
N ALA A 7 -13.09 14.54 3.02
CA ALA A 7 -12.37 15.34 2.05
C ALA A 7 -13.19 16.63 1.84
N ARG A 8 -12.57 17.80 2.07
CA ARG A 8 -13.13 19.12 1.77
C ARG A 8 -12.54 19.68 0.47
N SER A 9 -13.24 20.63 -0.13
CA SER A 9 -13.32 20.94 -1.56
C SER A 9 -12.42 22.08 -2.05
N ASP A 10 -11.27 22.31 -1.43
CA ASP A 10 -10.47 23.51 -1.61
C ASP A 10 -8.95 23.21 -1.65
N GLY A 11 -8.55 22.49 -2.70
CA GLY A 11 -7.15 22.13 -2.99
C GLY A 11 -6.69 20.88 -2.24
N ARG A 12 -6.15 19.90 -2.98
CA ARG A 12 -6.00 18.54 -2.48
C ARG A 12 -4.60 18.26 -1.95
N ASP A 13 -4.54 18.15 -0.63
CA ASP A 13 -3.40 17.69 0.13
C ASP A 13 -3.41 16.16 0.18
N GLN A 14 -2.60 15.48 -0.64
CA GLN A 14 -2.40 14.04 -0.45
C GLN A 14 -1.40 13.82 0.69
N THR A 15 -1.86 13.26 1.81
CA THR A 15 -1.04 13.04 3.00
C THR A 15 -0.83 11.55 3.24
N MET A 16 0.41 11.10 3.21
CA MET A 16 0.81 9.76 3.64
C MET A 16 1.40 9.81 5.06
N THR A 17 0.97 8.92 5.96
CA THR A 17 1.64 8.69 7.26
C THR A 17 2.09 7.23 7.35
N THR A 18 3.39 7.00 7.56
CA THR A 18 3.91 5.64 7.80
C THR A 18 3.64 5.20 9.25
N THR A 19 3.34 3.92 9.45
CA THR A 19 3.07 3.33 10.77
C THR A 19 4.38 3.01 11.50
N PRO A 20 4.49 3.21 12.83
CA PRO A 20 5.63 2.74 13.62
C PRO A 20 5.77 1.20 13.63
N ASP A 21 4.67 0.47 13.44
CA ASP A 21 4.60 -0.99 13.65
C ASP A 21 5.09 -1.82 12.44
N LEU A 22 5.55 -1.16 11.37
CA LEU A 22 6.25 -1.81 10.25
C LEU A 22 7.73 -2.10 10.57
N PHE A 23 8.23 -1.60 11.70
CA PHE A 23 9.66 -1.54 12.01
C PHE A 23 10.10 -2.43 13.18
N THR A 24 9.23 -3.31 13.69
CA THR A 24 9.67 -4.30 14.69
C THR A 24 10.21 -5.53 13.95
N PRO A 25 11.52 -5.86 14.03
CA PRO A 25 12.00 -7.15 13.58
C PRO A 25 11.25 -8.23 14.37
N ALA A 26 10.69 -9.23 13.69
CA ALA A 26 10.08 -10.38 14.35
C ALA A 26 11.06 -10.90 15.42
N THR A 27 10.67 -10.79 16.69
CA THR A 27 11.49 -11.25 17.81
C THR A 27 11.82 -12.72 17.61
N LYS A 28 13.12 -13.05 17.58
CA LYS A 28 13.63 -14.42 17.49
C LYS A 28 12.90 -15.28 18.53
N GLY A 29 12.20 -16.31 18.05
CA GLY A 29 11.56 -17.31 18.90
C GLY A 29 12.57 -17.97 19.85
N PRO A 30 12.12 -18.46 21.01
CA PRO A 30 13.02 -18.95 22.05
C PRO A 30 13.80 -20.19 21.58
N SER A 31 15.13 -20.12 21.75
CA SER A 31 16.06 -21.20 21.48
C SER A 31 15.86 -22.34 22.49
N ALA A 32 15.57 -23.55 22.01
CA ALA A 32 15.31 -24.72 22.84
C ALA A 32 16.62 -25.32 23.39
N LYS A 33 16.82 -25.24 24.71
CA LYS A 33 17.82 -26.03 25.44
C LYS A 33 17.36 -27.49 25.54
N GLY A 34 18.24 -28.41 25.19
CA GLY A 34 18.02 -29.85 25.30
C GLY A 34 17.85 -30.33 26.74
N ARG A 35 16.95 -31.30 26.93
CA ARG A 35 16.91 -32.21 28.08
C ARG A 35 16.44 -33.59 27.62
N ASN A 36 17.27 -34.59 27.88
CA ASN A 36 16.95 -36.03 27.81
C ASN A 36 15.93 -36.40 28.89
N GLY A 37 14.91 -37.21 28.54
CA GLY A 37 13.98 -37.79 29.51
C GLY A 37 12.95 -38.70 28.83
N LYS A 38 12.88 -39.96 29.30
CA LYS A 38 12.19 -41.12 28.72
C LYS A 38 10.67 -40.95 28.53
N THR A 39 10.17 -41.55 27.44
CA THR A 39 8.77 -41.79 27.07
C THR A 39 8.01 -42.61 28.12
N PRO A 40 6.69 -42.42 28.23
CA PRO A 40 5.82 -43.58 28.05
C PRO A 40 4.71 -43.34 27.01
N ALA A 41 4.36 -44.43 26.33
CA ALA A 41 3.46 -44.49 25.19
C ALA A 41 2.03 -44.03 25.55
N GLY A 42 1.55 -43.00 24.84
CA GLY A 42 0.16 -42.60 24.78
C GLY A 42 -0.27 -42.50 23.31
N LYS A 43 -1.38 -43.15 22.96
CA LYS A 43 -1.98 -43.21 21.62
C LYS A 43 -1.92 -41.85 20.89
N ARG A 44 -1.15 -41.77 19.81
CA ARG A 44 -1.28 -40.69 18.81
C ARG A 44 -2.49 -40.98 17.94
N ASN A 45 -3.63 -40.36 18.22
CA ASN A 45 -4.68 -40.19 17.21
C ASN A 45 -4.19 -39.20 16.16
N GLY A 46 -3.49 -39.72 15.15
CA GLY A 46 -3.20 -38.98 13.93
C GLY A 46 -4.38 -39.06 12.98
N ASN A 47 -5.14 -37.96 12.85
CA ASN A 47 -5.66 -37.48 11.56
C ASN A 47 -6.39 -36.14 11.76
N GLY A 48 -5.64 -35.08 11.99
CA GLY A 48 -6.10 -33.75 11.62
C GLY A 48 -5.86 -33.55 10.12
N LYS A 49 -6.59 -34.27 9.25
CA LYS A 49 -6.70 -33.84 7.86
C LYS A 49 -7.43 -32.52 7.91
N THR A 50 -6.72 -31.40 7.73
CA THR A 50 -7.36 -30.16 7.28
C THR A 50 -8.10 -30.51 6.01
N SER A 51 -9.42 -30.68 6.11
CA SER A 51 -10.28 -30.92 4.96
C SER A 51 -10.13 -29.70 4.06
N TYR A 52 -9.50 -29.88 2.90
CA TYR A 52 -9.45 -28.86 1.88
C TYR A 52 -10.84 -28.80 1.25
N ASP A 53 -11.67 -27.89 1.76
CA ASP A 53 -13.00 -27.62 1.26
C ASP A 53 -13.09 -26.17 0.74
N GLU A 54 -14.22 -25.83 0.13
CA GLU A 54 -14.46 -24.53 -0.50
C GLU A 54 -14.28 -23.35 0.46
N SER A 55 -14.44 -23.56 1.77
CA SER A 55 -14.26 -22.50 2.79
C SER A 55 -12.80 -22.03 2.94
N MET A 56 -11.85 -22.83 2.46
CA MET A 56 -10.42 -22.50 2.45
C MET A 56 -10.03 -21.60 1.26
N ILE A 57 -10.89 -21.49 0.24
CA ILE A 57 -10.70 -20.59 -0.90
C ILE A 57 -11.16 -19.19 -0.49
N ARG A 58 -10.24 -18.23 -0.52
CA ARG A 58 -10.53 -16.85 -0.11
C ARG A 58 -10.19 -15.87 -1.24
N THR A 59 -11.16 -15.02 -1.57
CA THR A 59 -10.93 -13.84 -2.41
C THR A 59 -10.54 -12.68 -1.52
N LEU A 60 -9.39 -12.07 -1.80
CA LEU A 60 -8.91 -10.90 -1.08
C LEU A 60 -9.36 -9.64 -1.82
N SER A 61 -9.70 -8.58 -1.08
CA SER A 61 -9.77 -7.26 -1.68
C SER A 61 -8.40 -6.83 -2.19
N SER A 62 -8.37 -5.87 -3.11
CA SER A 62 -7.12 -5.37 -3.69
C SER A 62 -6.13 -4.88 -2.61
N LEU A 63 -6.61 -4.14 -1.61
CA LEU A 63 -5.76 -3.61 -0.54
C LEU A 63 -5.23 -4.73 0.38
N GLU A 64 -6.05 -5.74 0.68
CA GLU A 64 -5.61 -6.91 1.46
C GLU A 64 -4.54 -7.71 0.72
N HIS A 65 -4.71 -7.89 -0.59
CA HIS A 65 -3.72 -8.56 -1.42
C HIS A 65 -2.38 -7.81 -1.42
N ILE A 66 -2.41 -6.48 -1.57
CA ILE A 66 -1.20 -5.64 -1.50
C ILE A 66 -0.49 -5.75 -0.15
N ARG A 67 -1.24 -5.75 0.96
CA ARG A 67 -0.66 -5.91 2.30
C ARG A 67 -0.05 -7.29 2.51
N LEU A 68 -0.65 -8.35 1.98
CA LEU A 68 -0.15 -9.73 2.11
C LEU A 68 1.01 -10.05 1.17
N ARG A 69 1.16 -9.29 0.09
CA ARG A 69 2.17 -9.50 -0.97
C ARG A 69 2.96 -8.23 -1.25
N THR A 70 3.29 -7.47 -0.20
CA THR A 70 3.90 -6.14 -0.33
C THR A 70 5.15 -6.12 -1.19
N GLY A 71 6.02 -7.12 -1.07
CA GLY A 71 7.24 -7.16 -1.88
C GLY A 71 7.01 -7.30 -3.39
N MET A 72 5.85 -7.80 -3.81
CA MET A 72 5.47 -7.85 -5.22
C MET A 72 5.17 -6.45 -5.79
N TYR A 73 4.77 -5.50 -4.94
CA TYR A 73 4.35 -4.16 -5.35
C TYR A 73 5.44 -3.11 -5.18
N ILE A 74 6.24 -3.19 -4.11
CA ILE A 74 7.24 -2.17 -3.78
C ILE A 74 8.65 -2.73 -3.62
N GLY A 75 8.86 -4.03 -3.87
CA GLY A 75 10.16 -4.67 -3.70
C GLY A 75 10.52 -4.85 -2.22
N ARG A 76 11.52 -4.11 -1.75
CA ARG A 76 12.02 -4.24 -0.38
C ARG A 76 11.26 -3.31 0.57
N LEU A 77 10.95 -3.78 1.77
CA LEU A 77 10.54 -2.89 2.85
C LEU A 77 11.75 -2.16 3.44
N GLY A 78 11.57 -0.93 3.88
CA GLY A 78 12.57 -0.19 4.63
C GLY A 78 12.07 1.18 5.07
N ASP A 79 12.90 1.85 5.86
CA ASP A 79 12.62 3.15 6.47
C ASP A 79 13.12 4.33 5.63
N GLY A 80 13.74 4.07 4.48
CA GLY A 80 14.36 5.06 3.62
C GLY A 80 15.84 5.29 3.89
N SER A 81 16.46 4.51 4.79
CA SER A 81 17.91 4.57 5.03
C SER A 81 18.75 4.08 3.84
N ASP A 82 18.13 3.35 2.91
CA ASP A 82 18.78 2.79 1.73
C ASP A 82 17.93 3.07 0.48
N LEU A 83 18.60 3.37 -0.63
CA LEU A 83 18.00 3.82 -1.88
C LEU A 83 17.05 2.79 -2.50
N ASP A 84 17.26 1.51 -2.22
CA ASP A 84 16.44 0.41 -2.73
C ASP A 84 15.15 0.19 -1.92
N ASP A 85 14.89 1.02 -0.90
CA ASP A 85 13.70 0.92 -0.08
C ASP A 85 12.43 1.28 -0.86
N GLY A 86 11.41 0.41 -0.73
CA GLY A 86 10.11 0.56 -1.36
C GLY A 86 9.34 1.80 -0.93
N ILE A 87 9.75 2.49 0.15
CA ILE A 87 9.19 3.80 0.50
C ILE A 87 9.40 4.82 -0.62
N TYR A 88 10.51 4.75 -1.35
CA TYR A 88 10.78 5.61 -2.49
C TYR A 88 9.91 5.26 -3.70
N VAL A 89 9.54 3.98 -3.86
CA VAL A 89 8.55 3.57 -4.86
C VAL A 89 7.19 4.19 -4.54
N LEU A 90 6.73 4.10 -3.28
CA LEU A 90 5.47 4.71 -2.85
C LEU A 90 5.46 6.23 -3.04
N LEU A 91 6.57 6.89 -2.71
CA LEU A 91 6.69 8.34 -2.91
C LEU A 91 6.62 8.73 -4.40
N LYS A 92 7.34 7.99 -5.26
CA LYS A 92 7.31 8.20 -6.71
C LYS A 92 5.89 8.08 -7.25
N GLU A 93 5.12 7.09 -6.84
CA GLU A 93 3.74 6.91 -7.34
C GLU A 93 2.82 8.12 -7.05
N VAL A 94 2.99 8.81 -5.92
CA VAL A 94 2.21 10.03 -5.64
C VAL A 94 2.72 11.23 -6.45
N ILE A 95 4.04 11.39 -6.53
CA ILE A 95 4.67 12.48 -7.27
C ILE A 95 4.40 12.35 -8.77
N ASP A 96 4.50 11.15 -9.34
CA ASP A 96 4.30 10.89 -10.76
C ASP A 96 2.88 11.26 -11.18
N ASN A 97 1.86 10.95 -10.36
CA ASN A 97 0.49 11.39 -10.63
C ASN A 97 0.35 12.93 -10.63
N ALA A 98 1.05 13.63 -9.74
CA ALA A 98 1.08 15.09 -9.71
C ALA A 98 1.81 15.68 -10.92
N VAL A 99 2.88 15.03 -11.36
CA VAL A 99 3.68 15.41 -12.54
C VAL A 99 2.88 15.19 -13.83
N ASP A 100 2.11 14.11 -13.94
CA ASP A 100 1.27 13.85 -15.11
C ASP A 100 0.24 14.97 -15.33
N GLU A 101 -0.36 15.51 -14.27
CA GLU A 101 -1.24 16.69 -14.35
C GLU A 101 -0.49 17.95 -14.78
N PHE A 102 0.76 18.12 -14.35
CA PHE A 102 1.60 19.24 -14.79
C PHE A 102 1.97 19.14 -16.27
N ILE A 103 2.39 17.96 -16.75
CA ILE A 103 2.80 17.73 -18.14
C ILE A 103 1.62 17.89 -19.10
N THR A 104 0.42 17.50 -18.69
CA THR A 104 -0.82 17.67 -19.47
C THR A 104 -1.36 19.11 -19.48
N GLY A 105 -0.69 20.05 -18.78
CA GLY A 105 -1.05 21.47 -18.74
C GLY A 105 -2.16 21.84 -17.76
N ASN A 106 -2.66 20.87 -16.99
CA ASN A 106 -3.69 21.10 -15.98
C ASN A 106 -3.09 21.61 -14.65
N GLY A 107 -1.86 21.17 -14.33
CA GLY A 107 -1.12 21.56 -13.14
C GLY A 107 -0.20 22.76 -13.38
N ARG A 108 0.06 23.53 -12.32
CA ARG A 108 0.99 24.69 -12.37
C ARG A 108 2.19 24.57 -11.42
N LYS A 109 2.08 23.70 -10.43
CA LYS A 109 3.07 23.53 -9.36
C LYS A 109 2.86 22.18 -8.69
N VAL A 110 3.94 21.59 -8.18
CA VAL A 110 3.88 20.47 -7.25
C VAL A 110 4.63 20.88 -5.98
N ASP A 111 3.94 20.89 -4.85
CA ASP A 111 4.50 21.17 -3.54
C ASP A 111 4.70 19.85 -2.78
N VAL A 112 5.94 19.54 -2.43
CA VAL A 112 6.28 18.38 -1.59
C VAL A 112 6.75 18.87 -0.23
N ARG A 113 6.14 18.38 0.85
CA ARG A 113 6.56 18.67 2.22
C ARG A 113 6.75 17.38 3.00
N ILE A 114 7.88 17.28 3.67
CA ILE A 114 8.20 16.15 4.54
C ILE A 114 8.19 16.67 5.97
N LYS A 115 7.46 15.99 6.85
CA LYS A 115 7.44 16.27 8.28
C LYS A 115 7.33 14.97 9.04
N ASP A 116 8.34 14.67 9.85
CA ASP A 116 8.45 13.42 10.59
C ASP A 116 8.26 12.23 9.62
N ASN A 117 7.33 11.34 9.94
CA ASN A 117 6.98 10.16 9.15
C ASN A 117 5.86 10.43 8.13
N ARG A 118 5.69 11.69 7.72
CA ARG A 118 4.64 12.12 6.80
C ARG A 118 5.20 12.83 5.59
N VAL A 119 4.62 12.50 4.43
CA VAL A 119 4.84 13.24 3.20
C VAL A 119 3.51 13.79 2.71
N LEU A 120 3.52 15.09 2.44
CA LEU A 120 2.44 15.81 1.78
C LEU A 120 2.87 16.09 0.33
N VAL A 121 2.07 15.64 -0.63
CA VAL A 121 2.20 16.03 -2.03
C VAL A 121 0.95 16.78 -2.43
N ARG A 122 1.12 18.02 -2.87
CA ARG A 122 0.04 18.88 -3.34
C ARG A 122 0.31 19.30 -4.78
N ASP A 123 -0.55 18.86 -5.68
CA ASP A 123 -0.64 19.40 -7.02
C ASP A 123 -1.74 20.46 -7.11
N TYR A 124 -1.77 21.18 -8.23
CA TYR A 124 -2.82 22.13 -8.57
C TYR A 124 -3.43 21.76 -9.93
N GLY A 125 -3.57 20.46 -10.18
CA GLY A 125 -4.18 19.90 -11.37
C GLY A 125 -5.68 19.74 -11.26
N SER A 126 -6.27 19.02 -12.23
CA SER A 126 -7.69 18.69 -12.23
C SER A 126 -8.02 17.74 -11.08
N GLY A 127 -7.12 16.77 -10.85
CA GLY A 127 -7.16 15.76 -9.81
C GLY A 127 -8.27 14.71 -10.00
N ILE A 128 -8.27 13.69 -9.16
CA ILE A 128 -9.18 12.53 -9.25
C ILE A 128 -10.67 12.95 -9.18
N PRO A 129 -11.56 12.51 -10.09
CA PRO A 129 -12.99 12.79 -9.97
C PRO A 129 -13.57 12.31 -8.63
N LEU A 130 -14.23 13.19 -7.88
CA LEU A 130 -14.68 12.91 -6.49
C LEU A 130 -15.62 11.70 -6.41
N GLY A 131 -16.51 11.53 -7.39
CA GLY A 131 -17.44 10.40 -7.46
C GLY A 131 -16.76 9.04 -7.67
N LYS A 132 -15.49 9.03 -8.08
CA LYS A 132 -14.68 7.82 -8.32
C LYS A 132 -13.46 7.70 -7.41
N LEU A 133 -13.28 8.64 -6.48
CA LEU A 133 -12.09 8.74 -5.63
C LEU A 133 -11.78 7.43 -4.90
N VAL A 134 -12.77 6.84 -4.22
CA VAL A 134 -12.59 5.62 -3.42
C VAL A 134 -12.12 4.46 -4.32
N GLU A 135 -12.80 4.21 -5.43
CA GLU A 135 -12.43 3.12 -6.35
C GLU A 135 -11.02 3.33 -6.95
N CYS A 136 -10.69 4.57 -7.32
CA CYS A 136 -9.37 4.94 -7.82
C CYS A 136 -8.24 4.69 -6.81
N VAL A 137 -8.51 4.63 -5.50
CA VAL A 137 -7.49 4.38 -4.48
C VAL A 137 -7.64 3.01 -3.79
N SER A 138 -8.67 2.21 -4.10
CA SER A 138 -8.93 0.95 -3.40
C SER A 138 -9.14 -0.28 -4.29
N VAL A 139 -9.41 -0.14 -5.59
CA VAL A 139 -9.74 -1.27 -6.49
C VAL A 139 -8.72 -1.37 -7.62
N ILE A 140 -7.96 -2.47 -7.72
CA ILE A 140 -7.00 -2.72 -8.81
C ILE A 140 -7.69 -2.63 -10.18
N ASN A 141 -6.95 -2.20 -11.21
CA ASN A 141 -7.45 -1.98 -12.57
C ASN A 141 -8.52 -0.87 -12.70
N THR A 142 -8.63 0.01 -11.71
CA THR A 142 -9.49 1.19 -11.76
C THR A 142 -8.65 2.46 -11.82
N GLY A 143 -8.75 3.21 -12.91
CA GLY A 143 -8.04 4.47 -13.14
C GLY A 143 -8.42 5.09 -14.49
N ALA A 144 -8.05 6.35 -14.70
CA ALA A 144 -8.33 7.09 -15.94
C ALA A 144 -7.20 7.00 -16.98
N LYS A 145 -6.09 6.34 -16.64
CA LYS A 145 -4.85 6.26 -17.45
C LYS A 145 -4.88 5.17 -18.53
N TYR A 146 -6.03 4.50 -18.73
CA TYR A 146 -6.21 3.49 -19.78
C TYR A 146 -6.76 4.08 -21.09
N ASN A 147 -7.06 5.37 -21.11
CA ASN A 147 -7.51 6.07 -22.31
C ASN A 147 -6.40 7.04 -22.76
N ASP A 148 -5.81 6.73 -23.92
CA ASP A 148 -4.73 7.52 -24.54
C ASP A 148 -5.15 8.97 -24.84
N GLU A 149 -6.46 9.26 -24.85
CA GLU A 149 -7.02 10.60 -25.10
C GLU A 149 -6.70 11.62 -23.99
N ILE A 150 -6.48 11.18 -22.74
CA ILE A 150 -6.31 12.09 -21.59
C ILE A 150 -4.85 12.12 -21.10
N TYR A 151 -4.14 10.99 -21.16
CA TYR A 151 -2.77 10.85 -20.65
C TYR A 151 -1.85 10.19 -21.68
N GLN A 152 -1.49 10.93 -22.73
CA GLN A 152 -0.64 10.43 -23.83
C GLN A 152 0.81 10.12 -23.40
N PHE A 153 1.27 10.72 -22.29
CA PHE A 153 2.59 10.53 -21.70
C PHE A 153 2.48 10.46 -20.16
N SER A 154 1.92 9.36 -19.64
CA SER A 154 1.88 9.13 -18.18
C SER A 154 3.08 8.29 -17.73
N VAL A 155 3.76 8.72 -16.68
CA VAL A 155 4.89 7.97 -16.09
C VAL A 155 4.40 6.71 -15.36
N GLY A 156 3.20 6.76 -14.76
CA GLY A 156 2.63 5.63 -14.01
C GLY A 156 1.72 4.74 -14.87
N LEU A 157 2.18 3.58 -15.33
CA LEU A 157 1.45 2.75 -16.31
C LEU A 157 0.48 1.71 -15.70
N ASN A 158 0.60 1.37 -14.41
CA ASN A 158 -0.03 0.14 -13.91
C ASN A 158 -1.39 0.35 -13.25
N GLY A 159 -1.76 1.59 -12.90
CA GLY A 159 -3.01 1.87 -12.18
C GLY A 159 -3.07 1.20 -10.80
N VAL A 160 -1.92 0.89 -10.19
CA VAL A 160 -1.82 0.25 -8.86
C VAL A 160 -1.14 1.15 -7.84
N GLY A 161 -0.33 2.13 -8.28
CA GLY A 161 0.52 2.97 -7.43
C GLY A 161 -0.17 3.59 -6.21
N THR A 162 -1.16 4.46 -6.45
CA THR A 162 -1.92 5.12 -5.37
C THR A 162 -2.64 4.12 -4.45
N LYS A 163 -2.99 2.93 -4.96
CA LYS A 163 -3.61 1.86 -4.17
C LYS A 163 -2.58 1.19 -3.27
N ALA A 164 -1.34 1.02 -3.74
CA ALA A 164 -0.24 0.55 -2.91
C ALA A 164 0.10 1.55 -1.81
N VAL A 165 0.13 2.85 -2.15
CA VAL A 165 0.28 3.94 -1.17
C VAL A 165 -0.82 3.86 -0.11
N ASN A 166 -2.09 3.80 -0.52
CA ASN A 166 -3.22 3.68 0.41
C ASN A 166 -3.16 2.39 1.26
N ALA A 167 -2.83 1.25 0.64
CA ALA A 167 -2.77 -0.04 1.32
C ALA A 167 -1.68 -0.06 2.42
N LEU A 168 -0.51 0.50 2.12
CA LEU A 168 0.69 0.41 2.96
C LEU A 168 0.88 1.61 3.90
N SER A 169 0.03 2.62 3.79
CA SER A 169 -0.01 3.75 4.71
C SER A 169 -0.88 3.45 5.92
N SER A 170 -0.45 3.93 7.09
CA SER A 170 -1.32 3.97 8.28
C SER A 170 -2.47 4.96 8.11
N ASN A 171 -2.21 6.03 7.35
CA ASN A 171 -3.18 7.04 7.01
C ASN A 171 -2.89 7.58 5.60
N PHE A 172 -3.93 7.63 4.79
CA PHE A 172 -3.93 8.23 3.45
C PHE A 172 -5.16 9.14 3.33
N ARG A 173 -4.94 10.40 2.93
CA ARG A 173 -5.98 11.44 2.81
C ARG A 173 -5.71 12.26 1.58
#